data_AF-A0A8D8AGX5-F1
#
_entry.id   AF-A0A8D8AGX5-F1
#
_cell.length_a   1.000
_cell.length_b   1.000
_cell.length_c   1.000
_cell.angle_alpha   90.00
_cell.angle_beta   90.00
_cell.angle_gamma   90.00
#
_symmetry.space_group_name_H-M   'P 1'
#
loop_
_entity.id
_entity.type
_entity.pdbx_description
1 polymer ?
#
loop_
_entity_poly.entity_id
_entity_poly.type
_entity_poly.pdbx_seq_one_letter_code
_entity_poly.pdbx_strand_id
1 'polypeptide(L)'
;AQMDPERGPLILPCLHRYAYHPEKDMQLRPECFQEVKRVMRQRARSVELIPEVEDECLDDLAYFCFDKTGKGEEMLCLQENLEKLQQHCKDAVSSYTEEEAAHIELNPVVMTVCGDAMQRHCAELLKSGKDEGEMMECLISYKNDPDLRADVKCRAAIEHFQIISLKNYHFTYKFKEACRSFVTRFCPQSNTKYDVVACLSEVMRNDTIKGAKHSIPKECR
;
A
#
# COMPACT_ATOMS: atom_id res chain seq x y z
N ALA A 1 -36.45 4.55 -5.11
CA ALA A 1 -35.32 4.93 -5.97
C ALA A 1 -34.68 3.63 -6.46
N GLN A 2 -34.80 3.35 -7.75
CA GLN A 2 -34.23 2.16 -8.36
C GLN A 2 -32.76 2.49 -8.63
N MET A 3 -31.84 1.83 -7.92
CA MET A 3 -30.42 2.00 -8.18
C MET A 3 -30.10 1.47 -9.57
N ASP A 4 -29.49 2.33 -10.39
CA ASP A 4 -28.90 1.97 -11.67
C ASP A 4 -27.81 0.92 -11.44
N PRO A 5 -27.90 -0.28 -12.06
CA PRO A 5 -26.89 -1.33 -11.92
C PRO A 5 -25.48 -0.85 -12.26
N GLU A 6 -25.34 0.10 -13.19
CA GLU A 6 -24.04 0.66 -13.59
C GLU A 6 -23.41 1.57 -12.53
N ARG A 7 -24.23 2.17 -11.65
CA ARG A 7 -23.73 3.06 -10.58
C ARG A 7 -23.48 2.34 -9.27
N GLY A 8 -23.99 1.12 -9.12
CA GLY A 8 -23.83 0.28 -7.93
C GLY A 8 -22.36 0.18 -7.44
N PRO A 9 -21.40 -0.11 -8.33
CA PRO A 9 -19.98 -0.24 -7.97
C PRO A 9 -19.34 1.05 -7.40
N LEU A 10 -19.78 2.21 -7.90
CA LEU A 10 -19.19 3.53 -7.60
C LEU A 10 -19.74 4.17 -6.31
N ILE A 11 -20.77 3.60 -5.70
CA ILE A 11 -21.37 4.16 -4.48
C ILE A 11 -20.38 4.14 -3.32
N LEU A 12 -19.62 3.05 -3.16
CA LEU A 12 -18.72 2.90 -2.02
C LEU A 12 -17.54 3.88 -2.07
N PRO A 13 -16.84 4.09 -3.20
CA PRO A 13 -15.77 5.09 -3.25
C PRO A 13 -16.31 6.51 -3.20
N CYS A 14 -17.51 6.76 -3.74
CA CYS A 14 -18.18 8.04 -3.57
C CYS A 14 -18.45 8.34 -2.09
N LEU A 15 -19.01 7.37 -1.35
CA LEU A 15 -19.25 7.50 0.10
C LEU A 15 -17.94 7.62 0.88
N HIS A 16 -16.89 6.91 0.47
CA HIS A 16 -15.57 7.00 1.07
C HIS A 16 -15.02 8.43 0.92
N ARG A 17 -14.93 8.95 -0.31
CA ARG A 17 -14.49 10.34 -0.58
C ARG A 17 -15.35 11.38 0.13
N TYR A 18 -16.67 11.16 0.19
CA TYR A 18 -17.58 12.03 0.94
C TYR A 18 -17.24 12.06 2.44
N ALA A 19 -16.91 10.91 3.04
CA ALA A 19 -16.62 10.83 4.47
C ALA A 19 -15.28 11.47 4.88
N TYR A 20 -14.31 11.45 3.96
CA TYR A 20 -13.00 12.10 4.11
C TYR A 20 -12.97 13.54 3.58
N HIS A 21 -14.12 14.10 3.20
CA HIS A 21 -14.18 15.50 2.77
C HIS A 21 -13.77 16.46 3.91
N PRO A 22 -13.02 17.53 3.63
CA PRO A 22 -12.55 18.47 4.65
C PRO A 22 -13.69 19.31 5.27
N GLU A 23 -14.82 19.45 4.57
CA GLU A 23 -15.99 20.18 5.07
C GLU A 23 -16.66 19.42 6.22
N LYS A 24 -16.81 20.09 7.37
CA LYS A 24 -17.26 19.45 8.62
C LYS A 24 -18.72 19.00 8.59
N ASP A 25 -19.53 19.53 7.69
CA ASP A 25 -20.94 19.17 7.48
C ASP A 25 -21.12 17.98 6.52
N MET A 26 -20.08 17.59 5.79
CA MET A 26 -20.08 16.40 4.94
C MET A 26 -19.56 15.19 5.72
N GLN A 27 -20.43 14.60 6.55
CA GLN A 27 -20.09 13.42 7.35
C GLN A 27 -21.14 12.33 7.21
N LEU A 28 -20.67 11.09 7.12
CA LEU A 28 -21.52 9.92 7.25
C LEU A 28 -21.87 9.69 8.72
N ARG A 29 -22.99 9.00 8.97
CA ARG A 29 -23.29 8.47 10.31
C ARG A 29 -22.16 7.51 10.73
N PRO A 30 -21.77 7.48 12.02
CA PRO A 30 -20.64 6.67 12.48
C PRO A 30 -20.69 5.20 12.04
N GLU A 31 -21.86 4.56 12.13
CA GLU A 31 -22.05 3.16 11.75
C GLU A 31 -21.90 2.95 10.24
N CYS A 32 -22.44 3.88 9.44
CA CYS A 32 -22.29 3.86 7.98
C CYS A 32 -20.82 4.05 7.59
N PHE A 33 -20.13 4.99 8.23
CA PHE A 33 -18.72 5.23 7.98
C PHE A 33 -17.87 4.00 8.27
N GLN A 34 -18.09 3.35 9.43
CA GLN A 34 -17.36 2.14 9.77
C GLN A 34 -17.60 1.00 8.77
N GLU A 35 -18.83 0.84 8.27
CA GLU A 35 -19.11 -0.17 7.24
C GLU A 35 -18.47 0.19 5.90
N VAL A 36 -18.51 1.44 5.46
CA VAL A 36 -17.82 1.89 4.25
C VAL A 36 -16.33 1.58 4.36
N LYS A 37 -15.67 1.96 5.46
CA LYS A 37 -14.27 1.65 5.71
C LYS A 37 -13.99 0.15 5.70
N ARG A 38 -14.81 -0.64 6.41
CA ARG A 38 -14.67 -2.10 6.45
C ARG A 38 -14.72 -2.70 5.05
N VAL A 39 -15.63 -2.24 4.20
CA VAL A 39 -15.76 -2.73 2.83
C VAL A 39 -14.61 -2.22 1.95
N MET A 40 -14.19 -0.97 2.06
CA MET A 40 -13.06 -0.44 1.30
C MET A 40 -11.73 -1.18 1.63
N ARG A 41 -11.49 -1.51 2.90
CA ARG A 41 -10.35 -2.37 3.33
C ARG A 41 -10.42 -3.78 2.74
N GLN A 42 -11.63 -4.31 2.52
CA GLN A 42 -11.81 -5.60 1.86
C GLN A 42 -11.53 -5.49 0.36
N ARG A 43 -12.00 -4.41 -0.28
CA ARG A 43 -11.77 -4.11 -1.69
C ARG A 43 -10.29 -3.95 -2.01
N ALA A 44 -9.55 -3.27 -1.14
CA ALA A 44 -8.12 -3.05 -1.29
C ALA A 44 -7.24 -4.33 -1.37
N ARG A 45 -7.82 -5.52 -1.18
CA ARG A 45 -7.07 -6.80 -1.20
C ARG A 45 -6.81 -7.34 -2.60
N SER A 46 -7.57 -6.96 -3.61
CA SER A 46 -7.38 -7.41 -4.99
C SER A 46 -8.07 -6.45 -5.95
N VAL A 47 -7.50 -6.30 -7.16
CA VAL A 47 -8.05 -5.47 -8.22
C VAL A 47 -9.47 -5.90 -8.59
N GLU A 48 -9.80 -7.19 -8.53
CA GLU A 48 -11.15 -7.75 -8.81
C GLU A 48 -12.26 -7.15 -7.90
N LEU A 49 -11.87 -6.52 -6.80
CA LEU A 49 -12.79 -5.88 -5.86
C LEU A 49 -12.74 -4.36 -5.97
N ILE A 50 -12.05 -3.80 -6.96
CA ILE A 50 -11.90 -2.36 -7.20
C ILE A 50 -12.37 -2.07 -8.64
N PRO A 51 -13.68 -2.09 -8.92
CA PRO A 51 -14.26 -1.82 -10.23
C PRO A 51 -13.65 -0.63 -10.99
N GLU A 52 -13.31 0.46 -10.30
CA GLU A 52 -12.74 1.68 -10.90
C GLU A 52 -11.34 1.44 -11.49
N VAL A 53 -10.65 0.39 -11.03
CA VAL A 53 -9.36 -0.07 -11.55
C VAL A 53 -9.56 -1.29 -12.43
N GLU A 54 -10.36 -2.27 -12.02
CA GLU A 54 -10.60 -3.49 -12.79
C GLU A 54 -11.11 -3.18 -14.19
N ASP A 55 -12.22 -2.43 -14.30
CA ASP A 55 -12.88 -2.14 -15.58
C ASP A 55 -11.98 -1.35 -16.52
N GLU A 56 -11.20 -0.41 -15.98
CA GLU A 56 -10.27 0.43 -16.74
C GLU A 56 -8.95 -0.29 -17.07
N CYS A 57 -8.61 -1.39 -16.40
CA CYS A 57 -7.32 -2.06 -16.56
C CYS A 57 -7.41 -3.48 -17.12
N LEU A 58 -8.57 -3.96 -17.56
CA LEU A 58 -8.75 -5.35 -18.03
C LEU A 58 -7.71 -5.77 -19.08
N ASP A 59 -7.49 -4.95 -20.11
CA ASP A 59 -6.54 -5.25 -21.19
C ASP A 59 -5.08 -5.23 -20.69
N ASP A 60 -4.72 -4.25 -19.87
CA ASP A 60 -3.38 -4.11 -19.30
C ASP A 60 -3.07 -5.23 -18.30
N LEU A 61 -4.06 -5.66 -17.49
CA LEU A 61 -3.95 -6.82 -16.61
C LEU A 61 -3.66 -8.09 -17.40
N ALA A 62 -4.41 -8.31 -18.48
CA ALA A 62 -4.21 -9.48 -19.35
C ALA A 62 -2.86 -9.44 -20.09
N TYR A 63 -2.36 -8.25 -20.43
CA TYR A 63 -1.13 -8.11 -21.21
C TYR A 63 0.14 -8.10 -20.33
N PHE A 64 0.16 -7.32 -19.24
CA PHE A 64 1.33 -7.14 -18.39
C PHE A 64 1.34 -8.03 -17.15
N CYS A 65 0.17 -8.39 -16.61
CA CYS A 65 0.04 -8.97 -15.28
C CYS A 65 -0.57 -10.38 -15.27
N PHE A 66 -0.62 -11.07 -16.42
CA PHE A 66 -1.26 -12.39 -16.56
C PHE A 66 -0.69 -13.49 -15.64
N ASP A 67 0.57 -13.34 -15.18
CA ASP A 67 1.24 -14.30 -14.30
C ASP A 67 1.08 -13.96 -12.81
N LYS A 68 0.42 -12.85 -12.48
CA LYS A 68 0.16 -12.37 -11.11
C LYS A 68 -1.18 -12.89 -10.64
N THR A 69 -1.15 -14.05 -10.02
CA THR A 69 -2.36 -14.79 -9.61
C THR A 69 -2.62 -14.71 -8.11
N GLY A 70 -1.68 -14.16 -7.33
CA GLY A 70 -1.88 -13.90 -5.92
C GLY A 70 -2.67 -12.62 -5.68
N LYS A 71 -3.57 -12.64 -4.69
CA LYS A 71 -4.35 -11.46 -4.29
C LYS A 71 -3.43 -10.27 -3.97
N GLY A 72 -3.63 -9.17 -4.69
CA GLY A 72 -2.88 -7.92 -4.53
C GLY A 72 -1.61 -7.87 -5.37
N GLU A 73 -1.17 -9.00 -5.97
CA GLU A 73 -0.06 -8.98 -6.92
C GLU A 73 -0.44 -8.24 -8.21
N GLU A 74 -1.73 -8.22 -8.55
CA GLU A 74 -2.25 -7.53 -9.74
C GLU A 74 -2.05 -6.01 -9.62
N MET A 75 -2.43 -5.43 -8.48
CA MET A 75 -2.25 -3.99 -8.22
C MET A 75 -0.77 -3.59 -8.23
N LEU A 76 0.08 -4.38 -7.55
CA LEU A 76 1.53 -4.13 -7.54
C LEU A 76 2.10 -4.17 -8.96
N CYS A 77 1.69 -5.13 -9.78
CA CYS A 77 2.14 -5.21 -11.17
C CYS A 77 1.68 -4.03 -12.04
N LEU A 78 0.44 -3.56 -11.85
CA LEU A 78 -0.04 -2.35 -12.51
C LEU A 78 0.81 -1.13 -12.09
N GLN A 79 1.06 -0.95 -10.79
CA GLN A 79 1.91 0.13 -10.26
C GLN A 79 3.36 0.06 -10.81
N GLU A 80 3.95 -1.13 -10.91
CA GLU A 80 5.28 -1.34 -11.49
C GLU A 80 5.35 -1.02 -13.00
N ASN A 81 4.24 -1.17 -13.72
CA ASN A 81 4.15 -0.91 -15.15
C ASN A 81 3.43 0.41 -15.49
N LEU A 82 3.23 1.31 -14.52
CA LEU A 82 2.42 2.53 -14.64
C LEU A 82 2.68 3.35 -15.92
N GLU A 83 3.95 3.48 -16.32
CA GLU A 83 4.34 4.25 -17.51
C GLU A 83 4.06 3.56 -18.85
N LYS A 84 3.74 2.26 -18.83
CA LYS A 84 3.42 1.44 -20.00
C LYS A 84 1.92 1.17 -20.15
N LEU A 85 1.13 1.45 -19.11
CA LEU A 85 -0.31 1.25 -19.11
C LEU A 85 -0.98 2.18 -20.12
N GLN A 86 -2.16 1.78 -20.59
CA GLN A 86 -3.05 2.66 -21.33
C GLN A 86 -3.49 3.84 -20.45
N GLN A 87 -3.76 4.99 -21.08
CA GLN A 87 -4.00 6.24 -20.34
C GLN A 87 -5.10 6.11 -19.28
N HIS A 88 -6.19 5.43 -19.59
CA HIS A 88 -7.33 5.26 -18.68
C HIS A 88 -6.99 4.36 -17.48
N CYS A 89 -6.32 3.22 -17.71
CA CYS A 89 -5.79 2.39 -16.63
C CYS A 89 -4.74 3.15 -15.79
N LYS A 90 -3.84 3.91 -16.43
CA LYS A 90 -2.84 4.74 -15.74
C LYS A 90 -3.50 5.76 -14.82
N ASP A 91 -4.55 6.43 -15.27
CA ASP A 91 -5.29 7.42 -14.48
C ASP A 91 -6.02 6.75 -13.30
N ALA A 92 -6.65 5.60 -13.52
CA ALA A 92 -7.31 4.82 -12.48
C ALA A 92 -6.32 4.33 -11.39
N VAL A 93 -5.20 3.73 -11.79
CA VAL A 93 -4.16 3.24 -10.87
C VAL A 93 -3.50 4.40 -10.12
N SER A 94 -3.25 5.53 -10.79
CA SER A 94 -2.69 6.72 -10.14
C SER A 94 -3.65 7.27 -9.09
N SER A 95 -4.93 7.43 -9.44
CA SER A 95 -5.95 7.91 -8.50
C SER A 95 -6.11 6.98 -7.30
N TYR A 96 -6.09 5.66 -7.53
CA TYR A 96 -6.16 4.68 -6.44
C TYR A 96 -4.91 4.72 -5.55
N THR A 97 -3.73 4.84 -6.15
CA THR A 97 -2.46 4.90 -5.40
C THR A 97 -2.36 6.18 -4.55
N GLU A 98 -2.88 7.30 -5.04
CA GLU A 98 -3.01 8.53 -4.24
C GLU A 98 -3.96 8.34 -3.05
N GLU A 99 -5.09 7.67 -3.25
CA GLU A 99 -6.06 7.36 -2.20
C GLU A 99 -5.46 6.38 -1.15
N GLU A 100 -4.71 5.37 -1.61
CA GLU A 100 -3.97 4.44 -0.75
C GLU A 100 -2.89 5.15 0.08
N ALA A 101 -2.16 6.08 -0.53
CA ALA A 101 -1.13 6.86 0.14
C ALA A 101 -1.71 7.80 1.21
N ALA A 102 -2.91 8.34 0.99
CA ALA A 102 -3.62 9.18 1.94
C ALA A 102 -4.21 8.39 3.12
N HIS A 103 -4.59 7.13 2.89
CA HIS A 103 -5.30 6.30 3.87
C HIS A 103 -4.64 4.93 4.03
N ILE A 104 -3.80 4.77 5.07
CA ILE A 104 -2.98 3.56 5.24
C ILE A 104 -3.80 2.28 5.40
N GLU A 105 -5.06 2.40 5.78
CA GLU A 105 -5.98 1.28 5.88
C GLU A 105 -6.37 0.67 4.53
N LEU A 106 -6.13 1.39 3.44
CA LEU A 106 -6.24 0.87 2.09
C LEU A 106 -4.96 0.15 1.67
N ASN A 107 -3.88 0.19 2.46
CA ASN A 107 -2.69 -0.59 2.18
C ASN A 107 -2.88 -2.04 2.69
N PRO A 108 -3.04 -3.04 1.81
CA PRO A 108 -3.38 -4.39 2.20
C PRO A 108 -2.25 -5.08 2.98
N VAL A 109 -0.99 -4.74 2.69
CA VAL A 109 0.17 -5.29 3.39
C VAL A 109 0.15 -4.85 4.85
N VAL A 110 0.11 -3.53 5.09
CA VAL A 110 0.13 -2.95 6.44
C VAL A 110 -1.08 -3.42 7.24
N MET A 111 -2.28 -3.41 6.66
CA MET A 111 -3.48 -3.91 7.34
C MET A 111 -3.40 -5.38 7.72
N THR A 112 -2.76 -6.20 6.89
CA THR A 112 -2.62 -7.63 7.14
C THR A 112 -1.61 -7.92 8.25
N VAL A 113 -0.47 -7.23 8.24
CA VAL A 113 0.61 -7.54 9.20
C VAL A 113 0.57 -6.71 10.47
N CYS A 114 -0.04 -5.52 10.47
CA CYS A 114 -0.07 -4.61 11.62
C CYS A 114 -1.44 -4.48 12.28
N GLY A 115 -2.45 -5.25 11.87
CA GLY A 115 -3.81 -5.13 12.43
C GLY A 115 -3.88 -5.22 13.96
N ASP A 116 -3.14 -6.14 14.56
CA ASP A 116 -3.08 -6.28 16.03
C ASP A 116 -2.40 -5.10 16.70
N ALA A 117 -1.33 -4.56 16.10
CA ALA A 117 -0.62 -3.38 16.58
C ALA A 117 -1.53 -2.14 16.52
N MET A 118 -2.28 -1.97 15.43
CA MET A 118 -3.25 -0.89 15.27
C MET A 118 -4.33 -0.94 16.35
N GLN A 119 -4.87 -2.13 16.64
CA GLN A 119 -5.90 -2.30 17.66
C GLN A 119 -5.38 -2.05 19.08
N ARG A 120 -4.11 -2.40 19.35
CA ARG A 120 -3.53 -2.29 20.68
C ARG A 120 -3.05 -0.88 21.00
N HIS A 121 -2.38 -0.24 20.05
CA HIS A 121 -1.65 1.02 20.27
C HIS A 121 -2.35 2.23 19.65
N CYS A 122 -3.12 2.02 18.58
CA CYS A 122 -3.71 3.10 17.76
C CYS A 122 -5.25 2.98 17.68
N ALA A 123 -5.88 2.38 18.68
CA ALA A 123 -7.31 2.07 18.69
C ALA A 123 -8.20 3.30 18.47
N GLU A 124 -7.82 4.43 19.04
CA GLU A 124 -8.60 5.67 18.94
C GLU A 124 -8.58 6.25 17.53
N LEU A 125 -7.44 6.16 16.82
CA LEU A 125 -7.35 6.53 15.40
C LEU A 125 -8.15 5.56 14.52
N LEU A 126 -8.13 4.26 14.87
CA LEU A 126 -8.91 3.26 14.16
C LEU A 126 -10.43 3.52 14.28
N LYS A 127 -10.87 4.03 15.44
CA LYS A 127 -12.29 4.36 15.74
C LYS A 127 -12.72 5.72 15.20
N SER A 128 -11.90 6.76 15.35
CA SER A 128 -12.19 8.13 14.88
C SER A 128 -12.42 8.11 13.37
N GLY A 129 -11.67 7.25 12.70
CA GLY A 129 -11.89 6.83 11.34
C GLY A 129 -11.40 7.82 10.29
N LYS A 130 -11.00 9.03 10.66
CA LYS A 130 -10.26 9.96 9.80
C LYS A 130 -8.78 9.78 10.09
N ASP A 131 -8.04 9.35 9.08
CA ASP A 131 -6.60 9.14 9.11
C ASP A 131 -6.05 9.77 7.84
N GLU A 132 -5.26 10.83 8.02
CA GLU A 132 -4.51 11.52 6.97
C GLU A 132 -3.00 11.22 7.11
N GLY A 133 -2.65 10.03 7.62
CA GLY A 133 -1.28 9.56 7.84
C GLY A 133 -0.90 9.35 9.31
N GLU A 134 -1.76 9.81 10.23
CA GLU A 134 -1.60 9.72 11.69
C GLU A 134 -1.46 8.27 12.18
N MET A 135 -2.14 7.33 11.53
CA MET A 135 -2.06 5.91 11.88
C MET A 135 -0.64 5.36 11.72
N MET A 136 0.04 5.70 10.63
CA MET A 136 1.40 5.24 10.41
C MET A 136 2.37 5.94 11.35
N GLU A 137 2.18 7.23 11.64
CA GLU A 137 2.95 7.94 12.68
C GLU A 137 2.79 7.28 14.05
N CYS A 138 1.57 6.88 14.40
CA CYS A 138 1.29 6.12 15.62
C CYS A 138 2.07 4.79 15.63
N LEU A 139 1.96 3.96 14.60
CA LEU A 139 2.70 2.70 14.50
C LEU A 139 4.22 2.89 14.59
N ILE A 140 4.75 3.94 13.96
CA ILE A 140 6.17 4.31 14.04
C ILE A 140 6.59 4.61 15.47
N SER A 141 5.77 5.32 16.25
CA SER A 141 6.08 5.69 17.63
C SER A 141 6.24 4.48 18.56
N TYR A 142 5.54 3.38 18.26
CA TYR A 142 5.58 2.12 19.03
C TYR A 142 6.47 1.05 18.40
N LYS A 143 7.09 1.27 17.23
CA LYS A 143 7.81 0.21 16.47
C LYS A 143 8.92 -0.50 17.26
N ASN A 144 9.48 0.17 18.26
CA ASN A 144 10.59 -0.30 19.08
C ASN A 144 10.13 -0.94 20.41
N ASP A 145 8.82 -0.97 20.67
CA ASP A 145 8.27 -1.60 21.86
C ASP A 145 8.42 -3.12 21.82
N PRO A 146 8.46 -3.80 22.98
CA PRO A 146 8.75 -5.23 23.03
C PRO A 146 7.83 -6.09 22.16
N ASP A 147 6.54 -5.76 22.09
CA ASP A 147 5.56 -6.51 21.31
C ASP A 147 5.73 -6.28 19.80
N LEU A 148 5.90 -5.03 19.34
CA LEU A 148 6.16 -4.75 17.92
C LEU A 148 7.55 -5.21 17.48
N ARG A 149 8.54 -5.24 18.37
CA ARG A 149 9.84 -5.83 18.05
C ARG A 149 9.77 -7.34 17.86
N ALA A 150 8.86 -8.01 18.56
CA ALA A 150 8.58 -9.43 18.37
C ALA A 150 7.79 -9.69 17.08
N ASP A 151 6.90 -8.77 16.69
CA ASP A 151 6.22 -8.79 15.40
C ASP A 151 7.10 -8.26 14.26
N VAL A 152 8.03 -9.12 13.83
CA VAL A 152 8.95 -8.80 12.73
C VAL A 152 8.26 -8.48 11.41
N LYS A 153 7.02 -8.96 11.19
CA LYS A 153 6.28 -8.71 9.95
C LYS A 153 5.72 -7.30 9.94
N CYS A 154 5.03 -6.91 11.01
CA CYS A 154 4.57 -5.53 11.15
C CYS A 154 5.73 -4.55 11.14
N ARG A 155 6.80 -4.84 11.90
CA ARG A 155 7.98 -3.97 11.95
C ARG A 155 8.61 -3.77 10.57
N ALA A 156 8.74 -4.83 9.77
CA ALA A 156 9.28 -4.73 8.42
C ALA A 156 8.39 -3.86 7.49
N ALA A 157 7.07 -3.92 7.63
CA ALA A 157 6.16 -3.04 6.89
C ALA A 157 6.30 -1.56 7.31
N ILE A 158 6.40 -1.29 8.62
CA ILE A 158 6.64 0.06 9.15
C ILE A 158 8.00 0.60 8.67
N GLU A 159 9.06 -0.19 8.78
CA GLU A 159 10.41 0.20 8.34
C GLU A 159 10.45 0.47 6.84
N HIS A 160 9.78 -0.36 6.04
CA HIS A 160 9.66 -0.14 4.61
C HIS A 160 8.99 1.20 4.30
N PHE A 161 7.83 1.46 4.91
CA PHE A 161 7.12 2.73 4.78
C PHE A 161 8.02 3.91 5.16
N GLN A 162 8.64 3.86 6.35
CA GLN A 162 9.54 4.90 6.82
C GLN A 162 10.67 5.19 5.84
N ILE A 163 11.28 4.13 5.29
CA ILE A 163 12.36 4.23 4.34
C ILE A 163 11.87 4.95 3.09
N ILE A 164 10.80 4.48 2.45
CA ILE A 164 10.33 5.04 1.16
C ILE A 164 9.77 6.46 1.29
N SER A 165 9.28 6.86 2.46
CA SER A 165 8.85 8.25 2.70
C SER A 165 10.02 9.24 2.85
N LEU A 166 11.27 8.78 2.86
CA LEU A 166 12.44 9.68 2.92
C LEU A 166 12.65 10.41 1.59
N LYS A 167 12.87 11.72 1.67
CA LYS A 167 13.07 12.57 0.49
C LYS A 167 14.50 12.55 -0.07
N ASN A 168 15.50 12.15 0.73
CA ASN A 168 16.91 12.29 0.35
C ASN A 168 17.73 11.05 0.73
N TYR A 169 18.20 10.31 -0.29
CA TYR A 169 19.10 9.18 -0.09
C TYR A 169 20.55 9.50 -0.47
N HIS A 170 21.45 9.21 0.46
CA HIS A 170 22.88 9.23 0.21
C HIS A 170 23.48 7.83 0.39
N PHE A 171 23.88 7.22 -0.73
CA PHE A 171 24.60 5.95 -0.69
C PHE A 171 26.06 6.15 -0.37
N THR A 172 26.54 5.45 0.65
CA THR A 172 27.98 5.33 0.93
C THR A 172 28.64 4.44 -0.12
N TYR A 173 29.96 4.56 -0.28
CA TYR A 173 30.72 3.68 -1.18
C TYR A 173 30.54 2.20 -0.81
N LYS A 174 30.61 1.87 0.49
CA LYS A 174 30.40 0.50 1.00
C LYS A 174 29.04 -0.06 0.62
N PHE A 175 27.97 0.74 0.76
CA PHE A 175 26.62 0.34 0.36
C PHE A 175 26.54 0.05 -1.14
N LYS A 176 27.08 0.95 -1.98
CA LYS A 176 27.07 0.75 -3.44
C LYS A 176 27.77 -0.55 -3.84
N GLU A 177 28.94 -0.83 -3.27
CA GLU A 177 29.68 -2.05 -3.58
C GLU A 177 28.97 -3.30 -3.08
N ALA A 178 28.41 -3.27 -1.86
CA ALA A 178 27.65 -4.39 -1.30
C ALA A 178 26.36 -4.70 -2.08
N CYS A 179 25.69 -3.65 -2.58
CA CYS A 179 24.39 -3.77 -3.25
C CYS A 179 24.44 -3.93 -4.77
N ARG A 180 25.56 -3.61 -5.44
CA ARG A 180 25.62 -3.51 -6.91
C ARG A 180 25.00 -4.72 -7.62
N SER A 181 25.42 -5.94 -7.28
CA SER A 181 24.93 -7.17 -7.92
C SER A 181 23.46 -7.45 -7.60
N PHE A 182 22.99 -7.07 -6.40
CA PHE A 182 21.61 -7.27 -5.96
C PHE A 182 20.67 -6.28 -6.64
N VAL A 183 21.08 -5.01 -6.80
CA VAL A 183 20.32 -4.02 -7.56
C VAL A 183 20.17 -4.47 -9.01
N THR A 184 21.24 -4.90 -9.66
CA THR A 184 21.16 -5.42 -11.04
C THR A 184 20.24 -6.63 -11.16
N ARG A 185 20.22 -7.51 -10.15
CA ARG A 185 19.43 -8.74 -10.17
C ARG A 185 17.95 -8.53 -9.84
N PHE A 186 17.66 -7.74 -8.82
CA PHE A 186 16.32 -7.62 -8.24
C PHE A 186 15.60 -6.32 -8.62
N CYS A 187 16.35 -5.28 -9.00
CA CYS A 187 15.83 -3.94 -9.27
C CYS A 187 16.26 -3.41 -10.65
N PRO A 188 16.07 -4.17 -11.76
CA PRO A 188 16.58 -3.80 -13.08
C PRO A 188 15.91 -2.56 -13.67
N GLN A 189 14.72 -2.19 -13.20
CA GLN A 189 13.95 -1.03 -13.69
C GLN A 189 14.20 0.25 -12.88
N SER A 190 15.06 0.19 -11.84
CA SER A 190 15.33 1.36 -11.00
C SER A 190 16.23 2.37 -11.71
N ASN A 191 15.69 3.57 -11.96
CA ASN A 191 16.38 4.64 -12.69
C ASN A 191 16.91 5.73 -11.75
N THR A 192 16.33 5.85 -10.56
CA THR A 192 16.72 6.83 -9.54
C THR A 192 17.24 6.17 -8.27
N LYS A 193 17.87 6.96 -7.39
CA LYS A 193 18.26 6.48 -6.06
C LYS A 193 17.04 6.07 -5.24
N TYR A 194 15.93 6.78 -5.39
CA TYR A 194 14.67 6.45 -4.72
C TYR A 194 14.19 5.07 -5.16
N ASP A 195 14.16 4.80 -6.47
CA ASP A 195 13.68 3.53 -7.03
C ASP A 195 14.51 2.35 -6.50
N VAL A 196 15.83 2.52 -6.38
CA VAL A 196 16.73 1.50 -5.82
C VAL A 196 16.37 1.22 -4.37
N VAL A 197 16.16 2.26 -3.56
CA VAL A 197 15.81 2.08 -2.14
C VAL A 197 14.44 1.45 -1.98
N ALA A 198 13.44 1.95 -2.71
CA ALA A 198 12.08 1.42 -2.69
C ALA A 198 12.06 -0.07 -3.03
N CYS A 199 12.69 -0.45 -4.14
CA CYS A 199 12.77 -1.84 -4.58
C CYS A 199 13.54 -2.73 -3.58
N LEU A 200 14.74 -2.35 -3.13
CA LEU A 200 15.48 -3.18 -2.16
C LEU A 200 14.72 -3.33 -0.83
N SER A 201 14.14 -2.24 -0.35
CA SER A 201 13.31 -2.22 0.86
C SER A 201 12.09 -3.14 0.72
N GLU A 202 11.45 -3.12 -0.45
CA GLU A 202 10.34 -4.02 -0.76
C GLU A 202 10.76 -5.49 -0.78
N VAL A 203 11.87 -5.84 -1.43
CA VAL A 203 12.39 -7.21 -1.43
C VAL A 203 12.61 -7.70 0.00
N MET A 204 13.24 -6.88 0.85
CA MET A 204 13.50 -7.21 2.26
C MET A 204 12.21 -7.36 3.08
N ARG A 205 11.23 -6.47 2.87
CA ARG A 205 9.91 -6.55 3.50
C ARG A 205 9.21 -7.84 3.10
N ASN A 206 9.17 -8.15 1.81
CA ASN A 206 8.50 -9.32 1.25
C ASN A 206 9.13 -10.62 1.75
N ASP A 207 10.47 -10.71 1.77
CA ASP A 207 11.18 -11.87 2.35
C ASP A 207 10.80 -12.08 3.82
N THR A 208 10.73 -11.00 4.60
CA THR A 208 10.38 -11.06 6.03
C THR A 208 8.94 -11.51 6.24
N ILE A 209 7.98 -10.94 5.49
CA ILE A 209 6.55 -11.27 5.60
C ILE A 209 6.29 -12.73 5.20
N LYS A 210 6.94 -13.20 4.14
CA LYS A 210 6.85 -14.58 3.64
C LYS A 210 7.63 -15.59 4.50
N GLY A 211 8.43 -15.13 5.47
CA GLY A 211 9.31 -15.99 6.26
C GLY A 211 10.39 -16.67 5.42
N ALA A 212 10.76 -16.07 4.29
CA ALA A 212 11.73 -16.59 3.35
C ALA A 212 13.17 -16.27 3.80
N LYS A 213 14.13 -16.96 3.18
CA LYS A 213 15.54 -16.58 3.32
C LYS A 213 15.75 -15.23 2.63
N HIS A 214 16.37 -14.29 3.35
CA HIS A 214 16.66 -12.96 2.83
C HIS A 214 17.51 -13.02 1.56
N SER A 215 16.99 -12.44 0.48
CA SER A 215 17.60 -12.30 -0.83
C SER A 215 18.69 -11.22 -0.82
N ILE A 216 18.52 -10.20 0.02
CA ILE A 216 19.47 -9.09 0.20
C ILE A 216 20.37 -9.33 1.42
N PRO A 217 21.71 -9.27 1.30
CA PRO A 217 22.65 -9.55 2.38
C PRO A 217 22.68 -8.40 3.39
N LYS A 218 23.16 -8.64 4.62
CA LYS A 218 23.11 -7.66 5.74
C LYS A 218 23.84 -6.36 5.42
N GLU A 219 24.89 -6.44 4.63
CA GLU A 219 25.74 -5.33 4.22
C GLU A 219 25.04 -4.40 3.21
N CYS A 220 23.90 -4.84 2.67
CA CYS A 220 23.04 -4.13 1.71
C CYS A 220 21.65 -3.78 2.29
N ARG A 221 21.46 -3.90 3.61
CA ARG A 221 20.20 -3.53 4.29
C ARG A 221 20.33 -2.24 5.07
#